data_AF-A0A6A4C771-F1
#
_entry.id   AF-A0A6A4C771-F1
#
_cell.length_a   1.000
_cell.length_b   1.000
_cell.length_c   1.000
_cell.angle_alpha   90.00
_cell.angle_beta   90.00
_cell.angle_gamma   90.00
#
_symmetry.space_group_name_H-M   'P 1'
#
loop_
_entity.id
_entity.type
_entity.pdbx_description
1 polymer ?
#
loop_
_entity_poly.entity_id
_entity_poly.type
_entity_poly.pdbx_seq_one_letter_code
_entity_poly.pdbx_strand_id
1 'polypeptide(L)'
;KTEDDVKKAFRLCGLVAKEDFDMDRLHAPLKALLSADFNEQAWHAAYKHLMNEDSERELVRVSAPDWYIPDNENSSLFCCLSFGLDMSVYEYVAALTNYMANLEDLDGLLDEAYLDLVRAGDTMPGELEIYAASKMHAWNITLKTVDDASRLVSSLTYSVENATKYLVLVRGGGFFAVEVDGYLL
;
A
#
# COMPACT_ATOMS: atom_id res chain seq x y z
N LYS A 1 -0.21 -18.14 -20.85
CA LYS A 1 0.04 -16.71 -20.62
C LYS A 1 0.76 -16.15 -21.84
N THR A 2 0.20 -15.09 -22.40
CA THR A 2 0.72 -14.38 -23.56
C THR A 2 1.63 -13.24 -23.11
N GLU A 3 2.42 -12.70 -24.03
CA GLU A 3 3.30 -11.55 -23.77
C GLU A 3 2.51 -10.31 -23.31
N ASP A 4 1.26 -10.17 -23.77
CA ASP A 4 0.38 -9.07 -23.39
C ASP A 4 -0.13 -9.20 -21.95
N ASP A 5 -0.40 -10.43 -21.48
CA ASP A 5 -0.78 -10.67 -20.08
C ASP A 5 0.32 -10.22 -19.11
N VAL A 6 1.59 -10.47 -19.47
CA VAL A 6 2.76 -10.08 -18.67
C VAL A 6 2.96 -8.56 -18.69
N LYS A 7 2.76 -7.92 -19.85
CA LYS A 7 2.85 -6.45 -19.96
C LYS A 7 1.72 -5.75 -19.20
N LYS A 8 0.50 -6.30 -19.19
CA LYS A 8 -0.63 -5.81 -18.40
C LYS A 8 -0.32 -5.91 -16.90
N ALA A 9 0.24 -7.05 -16.46
CA ALA A 9 0.69 -7.25 -15.08
C ALA A 9 1.73 -6.21 -14.65
N PHE A 10 2.77 -5.97 -15.46
CA PHE A 10 3.78 -4.94 -15.14
C PHE A 10 3.19 -3.52 -15.09
N ARG A 11 2.17 -3.20 -15.89
CA ARG A 11 1.46 -1.90 -15.77
C ARG A 11 0.68 -1.78 -14.49
N LEU A 12 -0.08 -2.81 -14.11
CA LEU A 12 -0.87 -2.83 -12.89
C LEU A 12 0.01 -2.80 -11.63
N CYS A 13 1.16 -3.48 -11.68
CA CYS A 13 2.16 -3.46 -10.60
C CYS A 13 3.09 -2.25 -10.63
N GLY A 14 2.94 -1.31 -11.58
CA GLY A 14 3.78 -0.11 -11.68
C GLY A 14 5.24 -0.36 -12.10
N LEU A 15 5.54 -1.54 -12.65
CA LEU A 15 6.86 -2.02 -13.10
C LEU A 15 7.15 -1.70 -14.58
N VAL A 16 6.39 -0.80 -15.19
CA VAL A 16 6.64 -0.35 -16.56
C VAL A 16 7.88 0.52 -16.59
N ALA A 17 8.63 0.48 -17.70
CA ALA A 17 9.66 1.49 -17.98
C ALA A 17 8.98 2.87 -17.93
N LYS A 18 9.30 3.65 -16.90
CA LYS A 18 8.99 5.08 -16.87
C LYS A 18 9.80 5.77 -17.98
N GLU A 19 9.36 6.96 -18.36
CA GLU A 19 10.11 7.87 -19.25
C GLU A 19 11.60 7.79 -18.98
N ASP A 20 12.41 7.82 -20.05
CA ASP A 20 13.87 7.83 -19.93
C ASP A 20 14.27 8.88 -18.92
N PHE A 21 14.97 8.44 -17.88
CA PHE A 21 15.33 9.28 -16.75
C PHE A 21 16.34 10.33 -17.21
N ASP A 22 15.82 11.53 -17.47
CA ASP A 22 16.63 12.67 -17.88
C ASP A 22 17.36 13.25 -16.67
N MET A 23 18.61 12.81 -16.49
CA MET A 23 19.49 13.32 -15.44
C MET A 23 19.63 14.84 -15.50
N ASP A 24 19.54 15.46 -16.69
CA ASP A 24 19.71 16.90 -16.85
C ASP A 24 18.54 17.71 -16.27
N ARG A 25 17.41 17.08 -16.00
CA ARG A 25 16.24 17.71 -15.37
C ARG A 25 16.24 17.65 -13.85
N LEU A 26 17.14 16.89 -13.25
CA LEU A 26 17.26 16.83 -11.79
C LEU A 26 17.81 18.13 -11.20
N HIS A 27 17.37 18.44 -9.98
CA HIS A 27 18.00 19.48 -9.17
C HIS A 27 19.45 19.13 -8.83
N ALA A 28 20.31 20.14 -8.71
CA ALA A 28 21.75 19.98 -8.48
C ALA A 28 22.13 19.02 -7.33
N PRO A 29 21.44 18.99 -6.17
CA PRO A 29 21.74 18.02 -5.12
C PRO A 29 21.54 16.56 -5.58
N LEU A 30 20.46 16.29 -6.32
CA LEU A 30 20.14 14.95 -6.82
C LEU A 30 21.07 14.51 -7.95
N LYS A 31 21.49 15.43 -8.83
CA LYS A 31 22.52 15.17 -9.84
C LYS A 31 23.85 14.78 -9.20
N ALA A 32 24.25 15.50 -8.15
CA ALA A 32 25.51 15.27 -7.48
C ALA A 32 25.54 13.90 -6.77
N LEU A 33 24.39 13.41 -6.26
CA LEU A 33 24.26 12.04 -5.71
C LEU A 33 24.46 10.94 -6.76
N LEU A 34 24.07 11.21 -8.00
CA LEU A 34 24.15 10.25 -9.11
C LEU A 34 25.45 10.39 -9.92
N SER A 35 26.35 11.27 -9.50
CA SER A 35 27.67 11.45 -10.12
C SER A 35 28.54 10.21 -9.92
N ALA A 36 29.30 9.83 -10.95
CA ALA A 36 30.30 8.76 -10.84
C ALA A 36 31.39 9.05 -9.80
N ASP A 37 31.65 10.35 -9.53
CA ASP A 37 32.63 10.83 -8.56
C ASP A 37 31.97 11.27 -7.25
N PHE A 38 30.87 10.64 -6.86
CA PHE A 38 30.12 11.03 -5.66
C PHE A 38 31.02 11.02 -4.42
N ASN A 39 31.13 12.19 -3.78
CA ASN A 39 31.80 12.36 -2.51
C ASN A 39 30.77 12.77 -1.46
N GLU A 40 30.46 11.85 -0.56
CA GLU A 40 29.46 12.04 0.49
C GLU A 40 29.77 13.25 1.37
N GLN A 41 31.02 13.47 1.78
CA GLN A 41 31.40 14.58 2.66
C GLN A 41 31.26 15.94 1.98
N ALA A 42 31.70 16.05 0.72
CA ALA A 42 31.58 17.27 -0.07
C ALA A 42 30.10 17.58 -0.38
N TRP A 43 29.33 16.55 -0.69
CA TRP A 43 27.90 16.66 -0.92
C TRP A 43 27.16 17.10 0.34
N HIS A 44 27.45 16.47 1.48
CA HIS A 44 26.83 16.79 2.76
C HIS A 44 27.20 18.21 3.19
N ALA A 45 28.46 18.63 3.04
CA ALA A 45 28.87 20.00 3.29
C ALA A 45 28.13 21.02 2.40
N ALA A 46 27.91 20.69 1.12
CA ALA A 46 27.25 21.58 0.16
C ALA A 46 25.72 21.64 0.37
N TYR A 47 25.07 20.55 0.75
CA TYR A 47 23.61 20.42 0.70
C TYR A 47 22.92 20.10 2.03
N LYS A 48 23.67 19.95 3.15
CA LYS A 48 23.07 19.70 4.48
C LYS A 48 22.02 20.74 4.87
N HIS A 49 22.18 21.99 4.47
CA HIS A 49 21.23 23.06 4.74
C HIS A 49 19.85 22.88 4.06
N LEU A 50 19.76 22.03 3.03
CA LEU A 50 18.50 21.66 2.37
C LEU A 50 17.77 20.52 3.11
N MET A 51 18.50 19.78 3.93
CA MET A 51 17.92 18.80 4.84
C MET A 51 17.39 19.58 6.03
N ASN A 52 16.10 19.93 6.00
CA ASN A 52 15.41 20.26 7.24
C ASN A 52 15.52 19.01 8.13
N GLU A 53 16.40 19.06 9.14
CA GLU A 53 16.42 18.05 10.23
C GLU A 53 15.03 18.02 10.92
N ASP A 54 14.28 19.13 10.83
CA ASP A 54 12.86 19.30 11.16
C ASP A 54 11.92 19.03 9.97
N SER A 55 12.25 18.12 9.06
CA SER A 55 11.24 17.60 8.16
C SER A 55 10.25 16.86 9.05
N GLU A 56 9.16 17.53 9.41
CA GLU A 56 7.95 16.96 9.99
C GLU A 56 7.41 15.91 9.00
N ARG A 57 8.10 14.77 8.88
CA ARG A 57 7.49 13.57 8.34
C ARG A 57 6.25 13.39 9.18
N GLU A 58 5.09 13.35 8.52
CA GLU A 58 3.81 13.18 9.19
C GLU A 58 3.96 12.03 10.19
N LEU A 59 3.97 12.37 11.48
CA LEU A 59 3.87 11.40 12.55
C LEU A 59 2.45 10.87 12.44
N VAL A 60 2.30 9.77 11.72
CA VAL A 60 1.07 8.98 11.76
C VAL A 60 1.04 8.44 13.19
N ARG A 61 0.32 9.13 14.07
CA ARG A 61 0.17 8.69 15.47
C ARG A 61 -0.69 7.45 15.45
N VAL A 62 -0.03 6.31 15.29
CA VAL A 62 -0.61 4.97 15.45
C VAL A 62 -0.83 4.75 16.95
N SER A 63 -1.85 5.41 17.51
CA SER A 63 -2.39 5.03 18.80
C SER A 63 -3.55 4.08 18.54
N ALA A 64 -3.23 2.82 18.27
CA ALA A 64 -4.23 1.75 18.29
C ALA A 64 -4.83 1.71 19.71
N PRO A 65 -6.16 1.64 19.87
CA PRO A 65 -6.77 1.40 21.16
C PRO A 65 -6.16 0.15 21.80
N ASP A 66 -6.03 0.14 23.12
CA ASP A 66 -5.48 -1.01 23.87
C ASP A 66 -6.22 -2.35 23.62
N TRP A 67 -7.39 -2.31 22.99
CA TRP A 67 -8.21 -3.47 22.63
C TRP A 67 -8.01 -3.97 21.20
N TYR A 68 -7.34 -3.22 20.31
CA TYR A 68 -7.08 -3.66 18.93
C TYR A 68 -5.63 -4.08 18.75
N ILE A 69 -5.42 -5.37 19.00
CA ILE A 69 -4.29 -6.11 18.46
C ILE A 69 -4.96 -7.16 17.58
N PRO A 70 -4.80 -7.14 16.25
CA PRO A 70 -5.35 -8.20 15.42
C PRO A 70 -4.83 -9.54 15.94
N ASP A 71 -5.72 -10.50 16.21
CA ASP A 71 -5.33 -11.81 16.76
C ASP A 71 -4.32 -12.55 15.85
N ASN A 72 -4.24 -12.17 14.56
CA ASN A 72 -3.31 -12.71 13.56
C ASN A 72 -3.04 -11.68 12.44
N GLU A 73 -1.77 -11.51 12.07
CA GLU A 73 -1.29 -10.67 10.96
C GLU A 73 -2.09 -10.92 9.67
N ASN A 74 -2.30 -12.18 9.30
CA ASN A 74 -2.97 -12.59 8.06
C ASN A 74 -4.45 -12.18 8.00
N SER A 75 -5.08 -11.88 9.15
CA SER A 75 -6.48 -11.46 9.23
C SER A 75 -6.66 -9.94 9.36
N SER A 76 -5.61 -9.22 9.74
CA SER A 76 -5.69 -7.81 10.14
C SER A 76 -6.24 -6.90 9.04
N LEU A 77 -5.84 -7.13 7.78
CA LEU A 77 -6.35 -6.37 6.65
C LEU A 77 -7.86 -6.58 6.46
N PHE A 78 -8.33 -7.81 6.56
CA PHE A 78 -9.74 -8.13 6.35
C PHE A 78 -10.60 -7.57 7.48
N CYS A 79 -10.12 -7.58 8.73
CA CYS A 79 -10.75 -6.90 9.85
C CYS A 79 -10.93 -5.40 9.56
N CYS A 80 -9.87 -4.73 9.07
CA CYS A 80 -9.92 -3.32 8.69
C CYS A 80 -10.89 -3.03 7.54
N LEU A 81 -10.89 -3.87 6.51
CA LEU A 81 -11.73 -3.68 5.32
C LEU A 81 -13.21 -4.01 5.58
N SER A 82 -13.51 -4.94 6.48
CA SER A 82 -14.88 -5.24 6.90
C SER A 82 -15.38 -4.27 7.98
N PHE A 83 -14.54 -3.34 8.47
CA PHE A 83 -14.92 -2.43 9.54
C PHE A 83 -16.10 -1.54 9.13
N GLY A 84 -17.18 -1.58 9.92
CA GLY A 84 -18.41 -0.84 9.68
C GLY A 84 -19.32 -1.46 8.62
N LEU A 85 -19.01 -2.66 8.12
CA LEU A 85 -19.92 -3.48 7.32
C LEU A 85 -20.71 -4.43 8.24
N ASP A 86 -21.96 -4.71 7.87
CA ASP A 86 -22.81 -5.68 8.57
C ASP A 86 -22.49 -7.11 8.10
N MET A 87 -21.24 -7.54 8.34
CA MET A 87 -20.75 -8.87 7.94
C MET A 87 -19.58 -9.33 8.81
N SER A 88 -19.45 -10.63 8.99
CA SER A 88 -18.27 -11.21 9.64
C SER A 88 -17.03 -11.14 8.74
N VAL A 89 -15.84 -11.18 9.34
CA VAL A 89 -14.56 -11.23 8.60
C VAL A 89 -14.51 -12.42 7.66
N TYR A 90 -14.99 -13.59 8.09
CA TYR A 90 -15.04 -14.80 7.27
C TYR A 90 -15.94 -14.61 6.03
N GLU A 91 -17.14 -14.07 6.20
CA GLU A 91 -18.04 -13.76 5.08
C GLU A 91 -17.42 -12.71 4.15
N TYR A 92 -16.69 -11.74 4.71
CA TYR A 92 -15.99 -10.72 3.93
C TYR A 92 -14.89 -11.30 3.07
N VAL A 93 -14.03 -12.15 3.64
CA VAL A 93 -12.96 -12.82 2.90
C VAL A 93 -13.54 -13.68 1.77
N ALA A 94 -14.62 -14.43 2.03
CA ALA A 94 -15.30 -15.21 1.00
C ALA A 94 -15.87 -14.33 -0.13
N ALA A 95 -16.57 -13.24 0.23
CA ALA A 95 -17.13 -12.31 -0.75
C ALA A 95 -16.03 -11.63 -1.60
N LEU A 96 -14.97 -11.14 -0.95
CA LEU A 96 -13.87 -10.45 -1.62
C LEU A 96 -13.10 -11.40 -2.55
N THR A 97 -12.75 -12.60 -2.10
CA THR A 97 -12.03 -13.58 -2.95
C THR A 97 -12.88 -14.07 -4.13
N ASN A 98 -14.20 -14.19 -3.95
CA ASN A 98 -15.12 -14.47 -5.05
C ASN A 98 -15.19 -13.30 -6.05
N TYR A 99 -15.19 -12.06 -5.56
CA TYR A 99 -15.12 -10.89 -6.42
C TYR A 99 -13.79 -10.83 -7.19
N MET A 100 -12.66 -11.05 -6.50
CA MET A 100 -11.31 -11.10 -7.10
C MET A 100 -11.20 -12.12 -8.22
N ALA A 101 -11.78 -13.31 -8.05
CA ALA A 101 -11.79 -14.36 -9.08
C ALA A 101 -12.47 -13.94 -10.39
N ASN A 102 -13.37 -12.95 -10.33
CA ASN A 102 -14.13 -12.45 -11.47
C ASN A 102 -13.69 -11.04 -11.91
N LEU A 103 -12.71 -10.45 -11.25
CA LEU A 103 -12.25 -9.10 -11.54
C LEU A 103 -11.25 -9.13 -12.70
N GLU A 104 -11.66 -8.60 -13.86
CA GLU A 104 -10.87 -8.64 -15.12
C GLU A 104 -9.46 -8.01 -14.98
N ASP A 105 -9.31 -7.04 -14.09
CA ASP A 105 -8.02 -6.42 -13.80
C ASP A 105 -7.04 -7.37 -13.09
N LEU A 106 -7.55 -8.40 -12.39
CA LEU A 106 -6.75 -9.41 -11.70
C LEU A 106 -6.64 -10.73 -12.47
N ASP A 107 -7.22 -10.80 -13.67
CA ASP A 107 -7.13 -11.99 -14.52
C ASP A 107 -5.66 -12.31 -14.84
N GLY A 108 -5.28 -13.58 -14.65
CA GLY A 108 -3.91 -14.06 -14.79
C GLY A 108 -2.92 -13.63 -13.70
N LEU A 109 -3.31 -12.79 -12.73
CA LEU A 109 -2.49 -12.46 -11.56
C LEU A 109 -2.72 -13.41 -10.38
N LEU A 110 -3.91 -13.99 -10.31
CA LEU A 110 -4.34 -14.88 -9.23
C LEU A 110 -4.65 -16.25 -9.81
N ASP A 111 -4.45 -17.29 -8.99
CA ASP A 111 -4.97 -18.62 -9.25
C ASP A 111 -5.86 -19.08 -8.07
N GLU A 112 -6.56 -20.19 -8.28
CA GLU A 112 -7.49 -20.73 -7.28
C GLU A 112 -6.75 -21.13 -5.99
N ALA A 113 -5.52 -21.64 -6.10
CA ALA A 113 -4.70 -22.01 -4.96
C ALA A 113 -4.36 -20.80 -4.07
N TYR A 114 -4.03 -19.65 -4.67
CA TYR A 114 -3.81 -18.41 -3.94
C TYR A 114 -5.07 -17.96 -3.20
N LEU A 115 -6.22 -17.96 -3.87
CA LEU A 115 -7.49 -17.58 -3.25
C LEU A 115 -7.87 -18.50 -2.09
N ASP A 116 -7.56 -19.79 -2.19
CA ASP A 116 -7.78 -20.75 -1.10
C ASP A 116 -6.87 -20.48 0.10
N LEU A 117 -5.59 -20.13 -0.13
CA LEU A 117 -4.68 -19.69 0.95
C LEU A 117 -5.20 -18.42 1.64
N VAL A 118 -5.73 -17.46 0.88
CA VAL A 118 -6.33 -16.24 1.43
C VAL A 118 -7.54 -16.58 2.31
N ARG A 119 -8.43 -17.47 1.84
CA ARG A 119 -9.61 -17.91 2.59
C ARG A 119 -9.26 -18.69 3.85
N ALA A 120 -8.20 -19.48 3.81
CA ALA A 120 -7.69 -20.23 4.95
C ALA A 120 -6.98 -19.35 5.98
N GLY A 121 -6.58 -18.12 5.59
CA GLY A 121 -5.73 -17.25 6.42
C GLY A 121 -4.28 -17.73 6.47
N ASP A 122 -3.84 -18.50 5.47
CA ASP A 122 -2.51 -19.12 5.39
C ASP A 122 -1.51 -18.30 4.55
N THR A 123 -1.95 -17.15 4.02
CA THR A 123 -1.09 -16.19 3.33
C THR A 123 -1.35 -14.77 3.83
N MET A 124 -0.30 -13.94 3.78
CA MET A 124 -0.42 -12.53 4.09
C MET A 124 -1.14 -11.81 2.94
N PRO A 125 -2.25 -11.12 3.21
CA PRO A 125 -2.94 -10.33 2.20
C PRO A 125 -2.28 -8.95 2.07
N GLY A 126 -2.56 -8.24 0.98
CA GLY A 126 -1.95 -6.94 0.73
C GLY A 126 -2.58 -6.17 -0.41
N GLU A 127 -1.74 -5.75 -1.35
CA GLU A 127 -2.09 -4.78 -2.38
C GLU A 127 -3.19 -5.27 -3.35
N LEU A 128 -3.25 -6.58 -3.63
CA LEU A 128 -4.27 -7.16 -4.52
C LEU A 128 -5.65 -7.16 -3.85
N GLU A 129 -5.72 -7.52 -2.58
CA GLU A 129 -6.94 -7.49 -1.79
C GLU A 129 -7.43 -6.06 -1.58
N ILE A 130 -6.52 -5.10 -1.31
CA ILE A 130 -6.87 -3.69 -1.17
C ILE A 130 -7.41 -3.14 -2.50
N TYR A 131 -6.75 -3.46 -3.62
CA TYR A 131 -7.22 -3.06 -4.94
C TYR A 131 -8.63 -3.61 -5.20
N ALA A 132 -8.84 -4.91 -4.99
CA ALA A 132 -10.14 -5.54 -5.19
C ALA A 132 -11.21 -4.94 -4.28
N ALA A 133 -10.89 -4.68 -3.00
CA ALA A 133 -11.81 -4.05 -2.06
C ALA A 133 -12.19 -2.62 -2.49
N SER A 134 -11.24 -1.85 -3.02
CA SER A 134 -11.52 -0.51 -3.56
C SER A 134 -12.56 -0.57 -4.69
N LYS A 135 -12.45 -1.57 -5.57
CA LYS A 135 -13.38 -1.78 -6.70
C LYS A 135 -14.73 -2.35 -6.25
N MET A 136 -14.72 -3.37 -5.41
CA MET A 136 -15.91 -4.05 -4.92
C MET A 136 -16.86 -3.08 -4.21
N HIS A 137 -16.31 -2.14 -3.44
CA HIS A 137 -17.09 -1.21 -2.64
C HIS A 137 -17.22 0.20 -3.24
N ALA A 138 -16.55 0.45 -4.37
CA ALA A 138 -16.35 1.79 -4.91
C ALA A 138 -15.78 2.77 -3.85
N TRP A 139 -14.70 2.38 -3.17
CA TRP A 139 -14.01 3.19 -2.16
C TRP A 139 -12.67 3.69 -2.68
N ASN A 140 -12.29 4.90 -2.26
CA ASN A 140 -10.90 5.34 -2.35
C ASN A 140 -10.17 4.85 -1.10
N ILE A 141 -9.15 4.00 -1.26
CA ILE A 141 -8.39 3.44 -0.14
C ILE A 141 -6.96 3.95 -0.20
N THR A 142 -6.49 4.65 0.83
CA THR A 142 -5.11 5.08 0.97
C THR A 142 -4.38 4.15 1.92
N LEU A 143 -3.35 3.45 1.44
CA LEU A 143 -2.43 2.67 2.25
C LEU A 143 -1.20 3.50 2.61
N LYS A 144 -1.03 3.81 3.89
CA LYS A 144 0.19 4.39 4.47
C LYS A 144 1.04 3.25 5.06
N THR A 145 2.29 3.10 4.63
CA THR A 145 3.24 2.16 5.26
C THR A 145 4.17 2.92 6.18
N VAL A 146 4.39 2.41 7.39
CA VAL A 146 5.28 3.01 8.39
C VAL A 146 6.46 2.09 8.73
N ASP A 147 7.57 2.68 9.21
CA ASP A 147 8.71 1.94 9.78
C ASP A 147 8.47 1.54 11.25
N ASP A 148 9.44 0.84 11.85
CA ASP A 148 9.38 0.39 13.25
C ASP A 148 9.29 1.54 14.27
N ALA A 149 9.59 2.78 13.85
CA ALA A 149 9.44 3.99 14.65
C ALA A 149 8.12 4.72 14.36
N SER A 150 7.18 4.06 13.67
CA SER A 150 5.89 4.60 13.22
C SER A 150 6.00 5.83 12.30
N ARG A 151 7.11 5.95 11.57
CA ARG A 151 7.31 7.06 10.62
C ARG A 151 6.84 6.63 9.25
N LEU A 152 6.12 7.50 8.56
CA LEU A 152 5.66 7.25 7.19
C LEU A 152 6.83 6.96 6.24
N VAL A 153 6.78 5.81 5.59
CA VAL A 153 7.73 5.35 4.57
C VAL A 153 7.14 5.51 3.17
N SER A 154 5.87 5.15 3.00
CA SER A 154 5.18 5.27 1.71
C SER A 154 3.68 5.52 1.90
N SER A 155 3.06 6.11 0.88
CA SER A 155 1.61 6.31 0.81
C SER A 155 1.15 6.04 -0.62
N LEU A 156 0.18 5.15 -0.77
CA LEU A 156 -0.40 4.77 -2.06
C LEU A 156 -1.92 4.85 -1.97
N THR A 157 -2.56 5.48 -2.95
CA THR A 157 -4.03 5.58 -3.01
C THR A 157 -4.58 4.76 -4.18
N TYR A 158 -5.47 3.83 -3.84
CA TYR A 158 -6.31 3.08 -4.78
C TYR A 158 -7.58 3.89 -5.03
N SER A 159 -7.57 4.65 -6.12
CA SER A 159 -8.69 5.52 -6.48
C SER A 159 -9.67 4.82 -7.42
N VAL A 160 -10.95 5.09 -7.24
CA VAL A 160 -12.04 4.64 -8.11
C VAL A 160 -12.88 5.83 -8.55
N GLU A 161 -13.49 5.72 -9.72
CA GLU A 161 -14.43 6.74 -10.21
C GLU A 161 -15.69 6.75 -9.35
N ASN A 162 -16.17 7.94 -8.99
CA ASN A 162 -17.38 8.14 -8.17
C ASN A 162 -17.36 7.40 -6.81
N ALA A 163 -16.22 7.50 -6.10
CA ALA A 163 -16.05 6.86 -4.81
C ALA A 163 -17.15 7.24 -3.79
N THR A 164 -17.67 6.23 -3.10
CA THR A 164 -18.72 6.37 -2.07
C THR A 164 -18.16 6.64 -0.68
N LYS A 165 -16.90 6.27 -0.44
CA LYS A 165 -16.20 6.41 0.84
C LYS A 165 -14.70 6.58 0.62
N TYR A 166 -14.04 7.22 1.58
CA TYR A 166 -12.59 7.29 1.71
C TYR A 166 -12.16 6.49 2.94
N LEU A 167 -11.15 5.63 2.77
CA LEU A 167 -10.59 4.80 3.82
C LEU A 167 -9.09 5.03 3.88
N VAL A 168 -8.52 5.18 5.07
CA VAL A 168 -7.07 5.19 5.26
C VAL A 168 -6.70 3.93 6.04
N LEU A 169 -5.79 3.16 5.47
CA LEU A 169 -5.17 2.01 6.08
C LEU A 169 -3.73 2.36 6.43
N VAL A 170 -3.26 1.87 7.58
CA VAL A 170 -1.87 1.95 7.98
C VAL A 170 -1.30 0.55 8.08
N ARG A 171 -0.17 0.29 7.42
CA ARG A 171 0.59 -0.95 7.54
C ARG A 171 1.89 -0.69 8.30
N GLY A 172 2.11 -1.45 9.37
CA GLY A 172 3.36 -1.50 10.12
C GLY A 172 3.72 -2.95 10.45
N GLY A 173 4.93 -3.38 10.08
CA GLY A 173 5.27 -4.81 10.12
C GLY A 173 4.30 -5.64 9.26
N GLY A 174 3.80 -6.75 9.80
CA GLY A 174 2.79 -7.61 9.18
C GLY A 174 1.33 -7.20 9.44
N PHE A 175 1.08 -6.11 10.16
CA PHE A 175 -0.27 -5.73 10.59
C PHE A 175 -0.82 -4.53 9.82
N PHE A 176 -2.14 -4.51 9.69
CA PHE A 176 -2.93 -3.40 9.17
C PHE A 176 -3.85 -2.82 10.25
N ALA A 177 -4.00 -1.50 10.25
CA ALA A 177 -4.95 -0.73 11.06
C ALA A 177 -5.75 0.21 10.16
N VAL A 178 -6.94 0.62 10.59
CA VAL A 178 -7.83 1.52 9.83
C VAL A 178 -8.03 2.84 10.55
N GLU A 179 -7.92 3.96 9.86
CA GLU A 179 -8.22 5.27 10.45
C GLU A 179 -9.74 5.50 10.53
N VAL A 180 -10.21 5.77 11.75
CA VAL A 180 -11.59 6.09 12.10
C VAL A 180 -11.60 7.35 12.95
N ASP A 181 -12.26 8.40 12.45
CA ASP A 181 -12.38 9.70 13.11
C ASP A 181 -11.04 10.32 13.56
N GLY A 182 -9.96 10.06 12.80
CA GLY A 182 -8.60 10.53 13.10
C GLY A 182 -7.82 9.68 14.10
N TYR A 183 -8.38 8.55 14.54
CA TYR A 183 -7.73 7.54 15.37
C TYR A 183 -7.53 6.26 14.56
N LEU A 184 -6.44 5.52 14.78
CA LEU A 184 -6.32 4.20 14.17
C LEU A 184 -7.03 3.18 15.04
N LEU A 185 -7.94 2.40 14.46
CA LEU A 185 -8.49 1.19 15.05
C LEU A 185 -7.61 0.04 14.59
#